data_AF-A0A1M3IH78-F1
#
_entry.id   AF-A0A1M3IH78-F1
#
_cell.length_a   1.000
_cell.length_b   1.000
_cell.length_c   1.000
_cell.angle_alpha   90.00
_cell.angle_beta   90.00
_cell.angle_gamma   90.00
#
_symmetry.space_group_name_H-M   'P 1'
#
loop_
_entity.id
_entity.type
_entity.pdbx_description
1 polymer ?
#
loop_
_entity_poly.entity_id
_entity_poly.type
_entity_poly.pdbx_seq_one_letter_code
_entity_poly.pdbx_strand_id
1 'polypeptide(L)'
;MLNTNKKLNTMAITHNAVAVLFPGAQTQDVISASEKYHINIVDQEAYSLQKDYERYFKPSRHIFHKDDVNVLFVFADGTASLIEDGNSMRSMLRDLRDLIGMTFN
;
A
#
# COMPACT_ATOMS: atom_id res chain seq x y z
N MET A 1 -34.48 31.02 -8.27
CA MET A 1 -34.20 30.13 -9.40
C MET A 1 -32.69 29.95 -9.51
N LEU A 2 -32.25 28.69 -9.54
CA LEU A 2 -30.98 28.08 -9.98
C LEU A 2 -29.79 29.02 -10.32
N ASN A 3 -28.54 28.75 -9.95
CA ASN A 3 -27.91 27.45 -10.10
C ASN A 3 -26.53 27.34 -9.39
N THR A 4 -26.35 26.17 -8.75
CA THR A 4 -25.14 25.33 -8.73
C THR A 4 -23.79 25.88 -8.25
N ASN A 5 -23.44 25.45 -7.02
CA ASN A 5 -22.34 24.52 -6.75
C ASN A 5 -21.16 24.59 -7.73
N LYS A 6 -20.21 25.50 -7.48
CA LYS A 6 -18.80 25.22 -7.76
C LYS A 6 -18.13 24.82 -6.45
N LYS A 7 -18.50 23.66 -5.92
CA LYS A 7 -17.51 22.84 -5.21
C LYS A 7 -16.52 22.44 -6.29
N LEU A 8 -15.38 23.12 -6.30
CA LEU A 8 -14.19 22.60 -6.95
C LEU A 8 -13.97 21.21 -6.35
N ASN A 9 -14.43 20.18 -7.08
CA ASN A 9 -13.89 18.84 -6.94
C ASN A 9 -12.45 18.98 -7.38
N THR A 10 -11.59 19.40 -6.45
CA THR A 10 -10.20 18.98 -6.44
C THR A 10 -10.30 17.46 -6.45
N MET A 11 -10.18 16.85 -7.63
CA MET A 11 -9.92 15.43 -7.72
C MET A 11 -8.61 15.25 -6.96
N ALA A 12 -8.70 14.92 -5.67
CA ALA A 12 -7.57 14.46 -4.90
C ALA A 12 -7.02 13.30 -5.72
N ILE A 13 -5.79 13.46 -6.22
CA ILE A 13 -5.10 12.41 -6.93
C ILE A 13 -5.03 11.26 -5.93
N THR A 14 -5.93 10.30 -6.11
CA THR A 14 -6.10 9.20 -5.18
C THR A 14 -5.16 8.14 -5.70
N HIS A 15 -4.01 7.99 -5.05
CA HIS A 15 -3.03 6.99 -5.47
C HIS A 15 -3.63 5.60 -5.23
N ASN A 16 -3.51 4.70 -6.22
CA ASN A 16 -3.97 3.33 -6.07
C ASN A 16 -2.98 2.55 -5.21
N ALA A 17 -3.49 1.66 -4.34
CA ALA A 17 -2.64 0.83 -3.52
C ALA A 17 -3.18 -0.60 -3.35
N VAL A 18 -2.27 -1.56 -3.20
CA VAL A 18 -2.60 -2.91 -2.71
C VAL A 18 -2.40 -2.93 -1.20
N ALA A 19 -3.42 -3.37 -0.46
CA ALA A 19 -3.30 -3.57 0.98
C ALA A 19 -2.72 -4.96 1.27
N VAL A 20 -1.63 -5.01 2.03
CA VAL A 20 -0.98 -6.23 2.51
C VAL A 20 -1.22 -6.34 4.00
N LEU A 21 -2.04 -7.31 4.40
CA LEU A 21 -2.50 -7.48 5.77
C LEU A 21 -1.64 -8.50 6.50
N PHE A 22 -0.98 -8.08 7.58
CA PHE A 22 -0.33 -9.00 8.50
C PHE A 22 -1.36 -9.81 9.31
N PRO A 23 -1.01 -11.03 9.75
CA PRO A 23 -1.88 -11.83 10.60
C PRO A 23 -2.33 -11.04 11.84
N GLY A 24 -3.64 -10.86 12.00
CA GLY A 24 -4.23 -10.09 13.11
C GLY A 24 -4.70 -8.68 12.74
N ALA A 25 -4.30 -8.14 11.58
CA ALA A 25 -4.79 -6.85 11.08
C ALA A 25 -6.29 -6.91 10.80
N GLN A 26 -7.02 -5.84 11.15
CA GLN A 26 -8.47 -5.75 10.94
C GLN A 26 -8.79 -5.00 9.65
N THR A 27 -9.92 -5.33 9.01
CA THR A 27 -10.40 -4.59 7.83
C THR A 27 -10.63 -3.10 8.14
N GLN A 28 -11.01 -2.77 9.38
CA GLN A 28 -11.17 -1.37 9.81
C GLN A 28 -9.86 -0.58 9.77
N ASP A 29 -8.72 -1.23 9.99
CA ASP A 29 -7.41 -0.59 9.93
C ASP A 29 -7.05 -0.24 8.48
N VAL A 30 -7.43 -1.10 7.52
CA VAL A 30 -7.27 -0.83 6.07
C VAL A 30 -8.07 0.40 5.65
N ILE A 31 -9.33 0.51 6.10
CA ILE A 31 -10.20 1.65 5.80
C ILE A 31 -9.64 2.94 6.43
N SER A 32 -9.25 2.86 7.70
CA SER A 32 -8.71 4.02 8.43
C SER A 32 -7.39 4.50 7.79
N ALA A 33 -6.56 3.56 7.35
CA ALA A 33 -5.33 3.86 6.64
C ALA A 33 -5.58 4.41 5.23
N SER A 34 -6.55 3.89 4.47
CA SER A 34 -6.85 4.38 3.13
C SER A 34 -7.34 5.84 3.16
N GLU A 35 -8.16 6.18 4.14
CA GLU A 35 -8.59 7.56 4.40
C GLU A 35 -7.42 8.44 4.83
N LYS A 36 -6.59 7.99 5.78
CA LYS A 36 -5.41 8.72 6.28
C LYS A 36 -4.41 9.05 5.17
N TYR A 37 -4.13 8.10 4.29
CA TYR A 37 -3.14 8.26 3.22
C TYR A 37 -3.76 8.77 1.91
N HIS A 38 -5.06 9.02 1.86
CA HIS A 38 -5.78 9.45 0.65
C HIS A 38 -5.55 8.53 -0.55
N ILE A 39 -5.63 7.22 -0.33
CA ILE A 39 -5.39 6.18 -1.33
C ILE A 39 -6.64 5.34 -1.61
N ASN A 40 -6.70 4.76 -2.81
CA ASN A 40 -7.75 3.84 -3.23
C ASN A 40 -7.19 2.41 -3.19
N ILE A 41 -7.78 1.56 -2.33
CA ILE A 41 -7.35 0.16 -2.23
C ILE A 41 -7.94 -0.62 -3.40
N VAL A 42 -7.09 -1.03 -4.33
CA VAL A 42 -7.50 -1.79 -5.54
C VAL A 42 -7.51 -3.29 -5.32
N ASP A 43 -6.74 -3.78 -4.35
CA ASP A 43 -6.67 -5.19 -3.99
C ASP A 43 -6.27 -5.35 -2.51
N GLN A 44 -6.59 -6.49 -1.92
CA GLN A 44 -6.22 -6.86 -0.56
C GLN A 44 -5.66 -8.27 -0.51
N GLU A 45 -4.54 -8.44 0.18
CA GLU A 45 -3.88 -9.74 0.30
C GLU A 45 -3.27 -9.97 1.67
N ALA A 46 -3.18 -11.24 2.06
CA ALA A 46 -2.46 -11.62 3.27
C ALA A 46 -0.95 -11.51 3.04
N TYR A 47 -0.22 -11.05 4.06
CA TYR A 47 1.24 -11.03 4.04
C TYR A 47 1.80 -12.45 3.89
N SER A 48 2.78 -12.62 3.00
CA SER A 48 3.48 -13.87 2.77
C SER A 48 4.97 -13.63 2.56
N LEU A 49 5.79 -14.33 3.35
CA LEU A 49 7.27 -14.29 3.24
C LEU A 49 7.80 -14.79 1.88
N GLN A 50 7.00 -15.57 1.15
CA GLN A 50 7.40 -16.13 -0.14
C GLN A 50 7.14 -15.18 -1.32
N LYS A 51 6.42 -14.07 -1.08
CA LYS A 51 5.99 -13.15 -2.13
C LYS A 51 7.03 -12.05 -2.36
N ASP A 52 7.36 -11.83 -3.63
CA ASP A 52 8.24 -10.75 -4.07
C ASP A 52 7.43 -9.44 -4.25
N TYR A 53 7.23 -8.71 -3.16
CA TYR A 53 6.50 -7.42 -3.14
C TYR A 53 7.20 -6.31 -3.93
N GLU A 54 8.50 -6.44 -4.25
CA GLU A 54 9.18 -5.46 -5.10
C GLU A 54 8.63 -5.45 -6.54
N ARG A 55 7.93 -6.51 -6.95
CA ARG A 55 7.33 -6.59 -8.29
C ARG A 55 6.29 -5.53 -8.57
N TYR A 56 5.64 -4.99 -7.53
CA TYR A 56 4.72 -3.86 -7.69
C TYR A 56 5.42 -2.59 -8.22
N PHE A 57 6.73 -2.46 -7.99
CA PHE A 57 7.52 -1.29 -8.40
C PHE A 57 8.51 -1.57 -9.52
N LYS A 58 8.59 -2.81 -10.03
CA LYS A 58 9.51 -3.17 -11.12
C LYS A 58 8.85 -2.83 -12.46
N PRO A 59 9.50 -2.04 -13.34
CA PRO A 59 8.97 -1.79 -14.67
C PRO A 59 8.89 -3.11 -15.45
N SER A 60 7.67 -3.58 -15.68
CA SER A 60 7.41 -4.75 -16.53
C SER A 60 7.73 -4.37 -17.98
N ARG A 61 8.71 -5.06 -18.58
CA ARG A 61 9.12 -4.85 -19.98
C ARG A 61 8.03 -5.19 -21.01
N HIS A 62 6.90 -5.76 -20.61
CA HIS A 62 5.92 -6.25 -21.58
C HIS A 62 4.50 -5.73 -21.40
N ILE A 63 4.08 -5.32 -20.20
CA ILE A 63 2.68 -4.95 -20.04
C ILE A 63 2.56 -3.92 -18.92
N PHE A 64 1.98 -2.78 -19.29
CA PHE A 64 1.41 -1.72 -18.46
C PHE A 64 2.32 -0.59 -17.94
N HIS A 65 2.18 0.57 -18.60
CA HIS A 65 2.12 1.89 -17.96
C HIS A 65 0.80 2.06 -17.17
N LYS A 66 0.46 1.15 -16.26
CA LYS A 66 -0.69 1.37 -15.36
C LYS A 66 -0.15 1.89 -14.05
N ASP A 67 -0.47 3.15 -13.79
CA ASP A 67 -0.61 3.83 -12.50
C ASP A 67 0.26 3.27 -11.38
N ASP A 68 1.19 4.09 -10.88
CA ASP A 68 2.02 3.79 -9.70
C ASP A 68 1.18 3.13 -8.60
N VAL A 69 1.21 1.80 -8.52
CA VAL A 69 0.47 1.03 -7.52
C VAL A 69 1.34 1.00 -6.28
N ASN A 70 0.94 1.81 -5.31
CA ASN A 70 1.56 1.83 -4.00
C ASN A 70 1.23 0.52 -3.24
N VAL A 71 1.96 0.24 -2.17
CA VAL A 71 1.70 -0.90 -1.30
C VAL A 71 1.45 -0.41 0.11
N LEU A 72 0.27 -0.69 0.65
CA LEU A 72 -0.09 -0.36 2.03
C LEU A 72 0.07 -1.60 2.89
N PHE A 73 1.07 -1.62 3.77
CA PHE A 73 1.17 -2.65 4.79
C PHE A 73 0.34 -2.28 6.01
N VAL A 74 -0.49 -3.22 6.48
CA VAL A 74 -1.33 -3.05 7.67
C VAL A 74 -0.96 -4.12 8.69
N PHE A 75 -0.58 -3.67 9.87
CA PHE A 75 -0.03 -4.50 10.94
C PHE A 75 -1.10 -4.94 11.94
N ALA A 76 -0.79 -5.95 12.75
CA ALA A 76 -1.71 -6.51 13.74
C ALA A 76 -2.07 -5.54 14.88
N ASP A 77 -1.24 -4.53 15.11
CA ASP A 77 -1.47 -3.47 16.10
C ASP A 77 -2.31 -2.30 15.56
N GLY A 78 -2.81 -2.42 14.32
CA GLY A 78 -3.59 -1.39 13.63
C GLY A 78 -2.74 -0.28 13.02
N THR A 79 -1.42 -0.35 13.14
CA THR A 79 -0.53 0.58 12.42
C THR A 79 -0.49 0.23 10.93
N ALA A 80 -0.17 1.22 10.10
CA ALA A 80 -0.05 1.03 8.66
C ALA A 80 1.11 1.85 8.08
N SER A 81 1.71 1.33 7.02
CA SER A 81 2.81 1.96 6.30
C SER A 81 2.55 1.93 4.80
N LEU A 82 2.47 3.11 4.18
CA LEU A 82 2.35 3.26 2.74
C LEU A 82 3.74 3.30 2.11
N ILE A 83 3.96 2.44 1.12
CA ILE A 83 5.18 2.35 0.34
C ILE A 83 4.86 2.79 -1.09
N GLU A 84 5.58 3.81 -1.55
CA GLU A 84 5.33 4.46 -2.84
C GLU A 84 6.44 4.18 -3.86
N ASP A 85 7.53 3.54 -3.45
CA ASP A 85 8.67 3.26 -4.31
C ASP A 85 9.44 1.99 -3.91
N GLY A 86 10.21 1.47 -4.86
CA GLY A 86 10.98 0.24 -4.67
C GLY A 86 12.16 0.33 -3.69
N ASN A 87 12.72 1.51 -3.43
CA ASN A 87 13.77 1.68 -2.41
C ASN A 87 13.16 1.59 -1.00
N SER A 88 12.04 2.28 -0.78
CA SER A 88 11.28 2.22 0.46
C SER A 88 10.78 0.79 0.73
N MET A 89 10.32 0.08 -0.31
CA MET A 89 9.96 -1.35 -0.21
C MET A 89 11.15 -2.20 0.27
N ARG A 90 12.33 -2.04 -0.35
CA ARG A 90 13.53 -2.78 0.05
C ARG A 90 13.94 -2.52 1.50
N SER A 91 13.89 -1.25 1.94
CA SER A 91 14.19 -0.92 3.33
C SER A 91 13.19 -1.59 4.26
N MET A 92 11.90 -1.46 3.97
CA MET A 92 10.84 -2.01 4.79
C MET A 92 10.89 -3.53 4.88
N LEU A 93 11.14 -4.25 3.77
CA LEU A 93 11.32 -5.70 3.78
C LEU A 93 12.56 -6.13 4.57
N ARG A 94 13.66 -5.37 4.51
CA ARG A 94 14.84 -5.62 5.34
C ARG A 94 14.52 -5.43 6.81
N ASP A 95 13.88 -4.32 7.17
CA ASP A 95 13.52 -3.99 8.55
C ASP A 95 12.52 -5.03 9.11
N LEU A 96 11.58 -5.51 8.29
CA LEU A 96 10.69 -6.62 8.61
C LEU A 96 11.45 -7.93 8.84
N ARG A 97 12.41 -8.26 7.98
CA ARG A 97 13.22 -9.48 8.10
C ARG A 97 14.05 -9.45 9.39
N ASP A 98 14.61 -8.29 9.72
CA ASP A 98 15.40 -8.09 10.93
C ASP A 98 14.49 -8.17 12.18
N LEU A 99 13.27 -7.63 12.12
CA LEU A 99 12.27 -7.72 13.18
C LEU A 99 11.74 -9.14 13.41
N ILE A 100 11.51 -9.90 12.33
CA ILE A 100 10.98 -11.28 12.37
C ILE A 100 12.09 -12.29 12.73
N GLY A 101 13.36 -11.88 12.74
CA GLY A 101 14.44 -12.69 13.30
C GLY A 101 14.97 -13.77 12.36
N MET A 102 15.29 -13.41 11.12
CA MET A 102 16.24 -14.20 10.31
C MET A 102 17.58 -13.48 10.21
N THR A 103 18.30 -13.45 11.34
CA THR A 103 19.76 -13.61 11.35
C THR A 103 20.07 -14.97 10.72
N PHE A 104 20.27 -15.00 9.41
CA PHE A 104 21.05 -16.09 8.82
C PHE A 104 22.52 -15.79 9.11
N ASN A 105 23.14 -16.66 9.91
CA ASN A 105 24.58 -16.89 9.85
C ASN A 105 25.01 -17.19 8.42
#